data_AF-A0A353ZYM8-F1
#
_entry.id   AF-A0A353ZYM8-F1
#
_cell.length_a   1.000
_cell.length_b   1.000
_cell.length_c   1.000
_cell.angle_alpha   90.00
_cell.angle_beta   90.00
_cell.angle_gamma   90.00
#
_symmetry.space_group_name_H-M   'P 1'
#
loop_
_entity.id
_entity.type
_entity.pdbx_description
1 polymer ?
#
loop_
_entity_poly.entity_id
_entity_poly.type
_entity_poly.pdbx_seq_one_letter_code
_entity_poly.pdbx_strand_id
1 'polypeptide(L)' 'LEAFRIAMKMEKEGIEFYKKLLSGASSAKEKTLFEKMMKEEEQHYNIFANTYSFLDDTGNWFMWKEHSIVEG' A
#
# COMPACT_ATOMS: atom_id res chain seq x y z
N LEU A 1 -9.39 0.96 -9.10
CA LEU A 1 -8.89 1.46 -7.80
C LEU A 1 -9.12 0.47 -6.65
N GLU A 2 -10.20 -0.31 -6.64
CA GLU A 2 -10.46 -1.28 -5.55
C GLU A 2 -9.35 -2.31 -5.31
N ALA A 3 -8.74 -2.85 -6.38
CA ALA A 3 -7.61 -3.78 -6.24
C ALA A 3 -6.43 -3.19 -5.44
N PHE A 4 -6.15 -1.89 -5.58
CA PHE A 4 -5.12 -1.21 -4.81
C PHE A 4 -5.54 -1.02 -3.34
N ARG A 5 -6.82 -0.77 -3.06
CA ARG A 5 -7.32 -0.71 -1.66
C ARG A 5 -7.20 -2.06 -0.98
N ILE A 6 -7.51 -3.15 -1.69
CA ILE A 6 -7.33 -4.53 -1.21
C ILE A 6 -5.85 -4.80 -0.94
N ALA A 7 -4.96 -4.49 -1.90
CA ALA A 7 -3.51 -4.68 -1.73
C ALA A 7 -2.99 -3.91 -0.51
N MET A 8 -3.30 -2.60 -0.41
CA MET A 8 -2.92 -1.78 0.75
C MET A 8 -3.42 -2.34 2.09
N LYS A 9 -4.62 -2.94 2.11
CA LYS A 9 -5.15 -3.60 3.31
C LYS A 9 -4.34 -4.84 3.65
N MET A 10 -4.02 -5.68 2.66
CA MET A 10 -3.18 -6.86 2.83
C MET A 10 -1.80 -6.49 3.38
N GLU A 11 -1.15 -5.46 2.83
CA GLU A 11 0.16 -5.00 3.32
C GLU A 11 0.09 -4.54 4.78
N LYS A 12 -0.95 -3.80 5.16
CA LYS A 12 -1.17 -3.40 6.56
C LYS A 12 -1.34 -4.60 7.50
N GLU A 13 -2.08 -5.61 7.07
CA GLU A 13 -2.25 -6.85 7.84
C GLU A 13 -0.90 -7.60 7.96
N GLY A 14 -0.09 -7.62 6.91
CA GLY A 14 1.27 -8.17 6.90
C GLY A 14 2.21 -7.45 7.87
N ILE A 15 2.21 -6.12 7.88
CA ILE A 15 3.02 -5.30 8.82
C ILE A 15 2.67 -5.65 10.27
N GLU A 16 1.38 -5.65 10.62
CA GLU A 16 0.95 -5.96 12.00
C GLU A 16 1.24 -7.43 12.36
N PHE A 17 1.16 -8.34 11.40
CA PHE A 17 1.56 -9.74 11.59
C PHE A 17 3.05 -9.86 11.94
N TYR A 18 3.95 -9.27 11.16
CA TYR A 18 5.38 -9.34 11.42
C TYR A 18 5.79 -8.58 12.69
N LYS A 19 5.12 -7.48 13.01
CA LYS A 19 5.29 -6.77 14.28
C LYS A 19 4.93 -7.64 15.48
N LYS A 20 3.84 -8.41 15.39
CA LYS A 20 3.47 -9.38 16.43
C LYS A 20 4.52 -10.48 16.57
N LEU A 21 5.01 -11.04 15.46
CA LEU A 21 6.07 -12.05 15.49
C LEU A 21 7.38 -11.50 16.08
N LEU A 22 7.74 -10.26 15.74
CA LEU A 22 8.91 -9.57 16.29
C LEU A 22 8.82 -9.43 17.82
N SER A 23 7.64 -9.10 18.34
CA SER A 23 7.41 -8.98 19.79
C SER A 23 7.57 -10.30 20.56
N GLY A 24 7.31 -11.44 19.90
CA GLY A 24 7.46 -12.78 20.46
C GLY A 24 8.80 -13.47 20.16
N ALA A 25 9.64 -12.87 19.32
CA ALA A 25 10.90 -13.47 18.89
C ALA A 25 11.94 -13.47 20.01
N SER A 26 12.59 -14.61 20.21
CA SER A 26 13.60 -14.79 21.27
C SER A 26 15.02 -14.67 20.74
N SER A 27 15.26 -15.11 19.49
CA SER A 27 16.60 -15.04 18.90
C SER A 27 16.82 -13.72 18.14
N ALA A 28 18.06 -13.24 18.13
CA ALA A 28 18.44 -12.08 17.34
C ALA A 28 18.18 -12.28 15.83
N LYS A 29 18.36 -13.51 15.33
CA LYS A 29 18.13 -13.84 13.91
C LYS A 29 16.66 -13.72 13.52
N GLU A 30 15.75 -14.23 14.34
CA GLU A 30 14.30 -14.09 14.11
C GLU A 30 13.88 -12.62 14.12
N LYS A 31 14.38 -11.83 15.10
CA LYS A 31 14.09 -10.40 15.16
C LYS A 31 14.52 -9.68 13.90
N THR A 32 15.76 -9.89 13.45
CA THR A 32 16.26 -9.30 12.20
C THR A 32 15.47 -9.73 10.98
N LEU A 33 15.04 -11.00 10.92
CA LEU A 33 14.20 -11.48 9.82
C LEU A 33 12.84 -10.77 9.81
N PHE A 34 12.13 -10.75 10.93
CA PHE A 34 10.80 -10.12 11.01
C PHE A 34 10.85 -8.61 10.81
N GLU A 35 11.88 -7.92 11.31
CA GLU A 35 12.12 -6.51 11.02
C GLU A 35 12.31 -6.26 9.52
N LYS A 36 13.04 -7.15 8.83
CA LYS A 36 13.24 -7.02 7.39
C LYS A 36 11.93 -7.23 6.63
N MET A 37 11.18 -8.28 6.95
CA MET A 37 9.89 -8.55 6.31
C MET A 37 8.91 -7.39 6.53
N MET A 38 8.80 -6.88 7.75
CA MET A 38 7.94 -5.73 8.06
C MET A 38 8.30 -4.50 7.21
N LYS A 39 9.59 -4.21 7.03
CA LYS A 39 10.05 -3.10 6.17
C LYS A 39 9.74 -3.31 4.69
N GLU A 40 9.79 -4.55 4.20
CA GLU A 40 9.40 -4.87 2.82
C GLU A 40 7.91 -4.58 2.61
N GLU A 41 7.03 -5.00 3.52
CA GLU A 41 5.59 -4.70 3.43
C GLU A 41 5.27 -3.19 3.56
N GLU A 42 6.02 -2.46 4.38
CA GLU A 42 5.93 -0.98 4.43
C GLU A 42 6.28 -0.34 3.08
N GLN A 43 7.30 -0.86 2.38
CA GLN A 43 7.66 -0.40 1.04
C GLN A 43 6.58 -0.73 0.03
N HIS A 44 6.04 -1.96 0.04
CA HIS A 44 4.93 -2.37 -0.82
C HIS A 44 3.69 -1.48 -0.61
N TYR A 45 3.31 -1.24 0.64
CA TYR A 45 2.20 -0.35 0.98
C TYR A 45 2.38 1.04 0.37
N ASN A 46 3.58 1.63 0.50
CA ASN A 46 3.88 2.95 -0.04
C ASN A 46 3.78 2.98 -1.57
N ILE A 47 4.24 1.94 -2.26
CA ILE A 47 4.12 1.82 -3.73
C ILE A 47 2.65 1.77 -4.14
N PHE A 48 1.82 0.96 -3.46
CA PHE A 48 0.40 0.87 -3.76
C PHE A 48 -0.34 2.17 -3.43
N ALA A 49 -0.03 2.81 -2.31
CA ALA A 49 -0.62 4.09 -1.92
C ALA A 49 -0.31 5.19 -2.95
N ASN A 50 0.95 5.31 -3.37
CA ASN A 50 1.36 6.29 -4.36
C ASN A 50 0.67 6.04 -5.72
N THR A 51 0.58 4.77 -6.13
CA THR A 51 -0.07 4.40 -7.38
C THR A 51 -1.58 4.65 -7.34
N TYR A 52 -2.23 4.35 -6.21
CA TYR A 52 -3.63 4.68 -5.99
C TYR A 52 -3.87 6.18 -6.14
N SER A 53 -3.10 7.01 -5.43
CA SER A 53 -3.24 8.47 -5.49
C SER A 53 -3.03 9.01 -6.90
N PHE A 54 -2.01 8.53 -7.61
CA PHE A 54 -1.78 8.94 -9.00
C PHE A 54 -2.95 8.58 -9.92
N LEU A 55 -3.52 7.38 -9.80
CA LEU A 55 -4.64 6.93 -10.63
C LEU A 55 -5.97 7.60 -10.25
N ASP A 56 -6.17 7.92 -8.98
CA ASP A 56 -7.34 8.66 -8.51
C ASP A 56 -7.31 10.11 -9.02
N ASP A 57 -6.17 10.79 -8.87
CA ASP A 57 -5.98 12.17 -9.37
C ASP A 57 -6.06 12.24 -10.90
N THR A 58 -5.44 11.31 -11.63
CA THR A 58 -5.49 11.27 -13.09
C THR A 58 -6.85 10.84 -13.63
N GLY A 59 -7.53 9.91 -12.96
CA GLY A 59 -8.90 9.52 -13.27
C GLY A 59 -9.86 10.70 -13.12
N ASN A 60 -9.72 11.46 -12.03
CA ASN A 60 -10.48 12.69 -11.83
C ASN A 60 -10.20 13.68 -12.97
N TRP A 61 -8.94 14.03 -13.23
CA TRP A 61 -8.57 14.95 -14.31
C TRP A 61 -9.12 14.55 -15.69
N PHE A 62 -9.05 13.25 -16.04
CA PHE A 62 -9.56 12.74 -17.31
C PHE A 62 -11.09 12.90 -17.41
N MET A 63 -11.83 12.59 -16.34
CA MET A 63 -13.28 12.77 -16.28
C MET A 63 -13.69 14.23 -16.45
N TRP A 64 -13.00 15.18 -15.80
CA TRP A 64 -13.27 16.61 -15.98
C TRP A 64 -13.01 17.08 -17.41
N LYS A 65 -11.96 16.55 -18.06
CA LYS A 65 -11.61 16.92 -19.43
C LYS A 65 -12.61 16.38 -20.46
N GLU A 66 -13.07 15.14 -20.32
CA GLU A 66 -14.10 14.59 -21.21
C GLU A 66 -15.46 15.27 -21.01
N HIS A 67 -15.88 15.54 -19.77
CA HIS A 67 -17.17 16.21 -19.53
C HIS A 67 -17.17 17.68 -19.98
N SER A 68 -16.02 18.36 -19.92
CA SER A 68 -15.87 19.74 -20.44
C SER A 68 -15.91 19.82 -21.97
N ILE A 69 -15.77 18.69 -22.70
CA ILE A 69 -15.84 18.65 -24.16
C ILE A 69 -17.29 18.44 -24.65
N VAL A 70 -18.25 18.10 -23.76
CA VAL A 70 -19.66 17.86 -24.13
C VAL A 70 -20.53 19.12 -24.06
N GLU A 71 -19.97 20.29 -23.72
CA GLU A 71 -20.65 21.57 -23.92
C GLU A 71 -20.01 22.35 -25.08
N GLY A 72 -20.61 22.24 -26.28
CA GLY A 72 -20.30 23.06 -27.45
C GLY A 72 -20.43 22.33 -28.78
#